data_AF-A0A378FZB5-F1
#
_entry.id   AF-A0A378FZB5-F1
#
_cell.length_a   1.000
_cell.length_b   1.000
_cell.length_c   1.000
_cell.angle_alpha   90.00
_cell.angle_beta   90.00
_cell.angle_gamma   90.00
#
_symmetry.space_group_name_H-M   'P 1'
#
loop_
_entity.id
_entity.type
_entity.pdbx_description
1 polymer ?
#
loop_
_entity_poly.entity_id
_entity_poly.type
_entity_poly.pdbx_seq_one_letter_code
_entity_poly.pdbx_strand_id
1 'polypeptide(L)'
;MATGYYLTAIYLERGVAGLQQDPELALRYYRKAADEGNPQAQAYVGGKLAPVDRAPDIARQMRRCAAEQGEGKAAVMLGVNLQGGGHYRRAIEAFQMGIAAGDESSASFLEHGFSGPEFTDELYYLAQQKDPERARRYEQIGDVLGRYSYASPTVLEINDIVPLPPAPLPEWDGKLKWLEEWEAQYPAASA
;
A
#
# COMPACT_ATOMS: atom_id res chain seq x y z
N MET A 1 -9.98 2.20 -21.20
CA MET A 1 -11.03 1.15 -21.17
C MET A 1 -11.27 0.68 -19.73
N ALA A 2 -10.26 0.21 -18.99
CA ALA A 2 -10.41 -0.25 -17.60
C ALA A 2 -10.96 0.78 -16.59
N THR A 3 -10.43 2.01 -16.57
CA THR A 3 -10.89 3.08 -15.65
C THR A 3 -12.35 3.47 -15.88
N GLY A 4 -12.84 3.40 -17.13
CA GLY A 4 -14.23 3.68 -17.45
C GLY A 4 -15.17 2.70 -16.77
N TYR A 5 -14.86 1.40 -16.84
CA TYR A 5 -15.61 0.36 -16.14
C TYR A 5 -15.58 0.53 -14.61
N TYR A 6 -14.43 0.92 -14.05
CA TYR A 6 -14.32 1.22 -12.62
C TYR A 6 -15.24 2.39 -12.21
N LEU A 7 -15.24 3.49 -12.97
CA LEU A 7 -16.13 4.63 -12.70
C LEU A 7 -17.61 4.27 -12.84
N THR A 8 -17.98 3.49 -13.87
CA THR A 8 -19.35 2.97 -14.02
C THR A 8 -19.76 2.13 -12.82
N ALA A 9 -18.86 1.28 -12.31
CA ALA A 9 -19.12 0.48 -11.12
C ALA A 9 -19.40 1.36 -9.89
N ILE A 10 -18.60 2.40 -9.66
CA ILE A 10 -18.83 3.36 -8.55
C ILE A 10 -20.19 4.05 -8.71
N TYR A 11 -20.55 4.47 -9.92
CA TYR A 11 -21.81 5.17 -10.15
C TYR A 11 -23.03 4.29 -9.89
N LEU A 12 -22.98 3.02 -10.31
CA LEU A 12 -24.01 2.02 -10.02
C LEU A 12 -24.05 1.66 -8.53
N GLU A 13 -22.91 1.55 -7.85
CA GLU A 13 -22.86 1.23 -6.43
C GLU A 13 -23.48 2.34 -5.57
N ARG A 14 -23.34 3.60 -5.99
CA ARG A 14 -23.83 4.78 -5.26
C ARG A 14 -25.16 5.33 -5.76
N GLY A 15 -25.65 4.88 -6.93
CA GLY A 15 -26.86 5.42 -7.55
C GLY A 15 -26.75 6.90 -7.92
N VAL A 16 -25.69 7.28 -8.64
CA VAL A 16 -25.41 8.68 -9.02
C VAL A 16 -25.30 8.85 -10.54
N ALA A 17 -25.21 10.10 -11.01
CA ALA A 17 -25.09 10.44 -12.44
C ALA A 17 -26.22 9.87 -13.33
N GLY A 18 -27.44 9.80 -12.78
CA GLY A 18 -28.62 9.30 -13.50
C GLY A 18 -28.75 7.77 -13.52
N LEU A 19 -27.81 7.04 -12.91
CA LEU A 19 -27.92 5.61 -12.72
C LEU A 19 -28.62 5.32 -11.39
N GLN A 20 -29.57 4.39 -11.42
CA GLN A 20 -30.13 3.84 -10.18
C GLN A 20 -29.09 2.97 -9.48
N GLN A 21 -29.20 2.89 -8.15
CA GLN A 21 -28.32 2.04 -7.37
C GLN A 21 -28.55 0.58 -7.75
N ASP A 22 -27.50 -0.07 -8.24
CA ASP A 22 -27.49 -1.49 -8.62
C ASP A 22 -26.15 -2.12 -8.21
N PRO A 23 -26.05 -2.63 -6.98
CA PRO A 23 -24.81 -3.22 -6.48
C PRO A 23 -24.39 -4.48 -7.24
N GLU A 24 -25.34 -5.26 -7.77
CA GLU A 24 -25.02 -6.48 -8.51
C GLU A 24 -24.38 -6.17 -9.86
N LEU A 25 -24.93 -5.18 -10.58
CA LEU A 25 -24.35 -4.72 -11.83
C LEU A 25 -23.02 -4.01 -11.59
N ALA A 26 -22.90 -3.23 -10.51
CA ALA A 26 -21.64 -2.62 -10.09
C ALA A 26 -20.54 -3.68 -9.90
N LEU A 27 -20.82 -4.81 -9.23
CA LEU A 27 -19.86 -5.90 -9.06
C LEU A 27 -19.38 -6.48 -10.39
N ARG A 28 -20.26 -6.61 -11.39
CA ARG A 28 -19.86 -7.07 -12.74
C ARG A 28 -18.91 -6.09 -13.41
N TYR A 29 -19.15 -4.79 -13.27
CA TYR A 29 -18.27 -3.76 -13.81
C TYR A 29 -16.94 -3.65 -13.06
N TYR A 30 -16.94 -3.78 -11.73
CA TYR A 30 -15.71 -3.90 -10.95
C TYR A 30 -14.89 -5.10 -11.41
N ARG A 31 -15.53 -6.26 -11.61
CA ARG A 31 -14.84 -7.45 -12.10
C ARG A 31 -14.23 -7.22 -13.49
N LYS A 32 -15.00 -6.65 -14.41
CA LYS A 32 -14.51 -6.31 -15.75
C LYS A 32 -13.33 -5.34 -15.71
N ALA A 33 -13.41 -4.29 -14.89
CA ALA A 33 -12.32 -3.33 -14.71
C ALA A 33 -11.07 -4.01 -14.14
N ALA A 34 -11.21 -4.94 -13.19
CA ALA A 34 -10.11 -5.69 -12.61
C ALA A 34 -9.45 -6.64 -13.63
N ASP A 35 -10.26 -7.33 -14.45
CA ASP A 35 -9.78 -8.19 -15.53
C ASP A 35 -9.06 -7.40 -16.63
N GLU A 36 -9.42 -6.12 -16.84
CA GLU A 36 -8.70 -5.18 -17.72
C GLU A 36 -7.52 -4.46 -17.04
N GLY A 37 -7.18 -4.82 -15.81
CA GLY A 37 -5.97 -4.34 -15.14
C GLY A 37 -6.13 -3.08 -14.31
N ASN A 38 -7.33 -2.53 -14.07
CA ASN A 38 -7.48 -1.35 -13.23
C ASN A 38 -7.09 -1.66 -11.76
N PRO A 39 -6.11 -0.95 -11.17
CA PRO A 39 -5.58 -1.31 -9.86
C PRO A 39 -6.60 -1.12 -8.73
N GLN A 40 -7.43 -0.06 -8.78
CA GLN A 40 -8.47 0.15 -7.78
C GLN A 40 -9.56 -0.94 -7.84
N ALA A 41 -9.91 -1.40 -9.04
CA ALA A 41 -10.85 -2.49 -9.23
C ALA A 41 -10.25 -3.83 -8.77
N GLN A 42 -8.97 -4.09 -9.05
CA GLN A 42 -8.26 -5.27 -8.54
C GLN A 42 -8.21 -5.28 -7.02
N ALA A 43 -7.92 -4.14 -6.38
CA ALA A 43 -7.98 -3.99 -4.93
C ALA A 43 -9.39 -4.28 -4.39
N TYR A 44 -10.43 -3.72 -5.01
CA TYR A 44 -11.83 -3.92 -4.64
C TYR A 44 -12.25 -5.39 -4.74
N VAL A 45 -12.04 -6.02 -5.90
CA VAL A 45 -12.42 -7.42 -6.15
C VAL A 45 -11.62 -8.35 -5.24
N GLY A 46 -10.31 -8.11 -5.08
CA GLY A 46 -9.47 -8.83 -4.14
C GLY A 46 -9.99 -8.75 -2.71
N GLY A 47 -10.48 -7.60 -2.27
CA GLY A 47 -11.15 -7.41 -0.98
C GLY A 47 -12.43 -8.25 -0.81
N LYS A 48 -13.26 -8.37 -1.87
CA LYS A 48 -14.49 -9.18 -1.84
C LYS A 48 -14.25 -10.69 -1.85
N LEU A 49 -13.09 -11.13 -2.36
CA LEU A 49 -12.65 -12.52 -2.40
C LEU A 49 -11.86 -12.94 -1.14
N ALA A 50 -11.57 -12.00 -0.25
CA ALA A 50 -10.69 -12.18 0.90
C ALA A 50 -11.24 -12.91 2.12
N PRO A 51 -12.55 -13.23 2.29
CA PRO A 51 -12.92 -14.27 3.24
C PRO A 51 -12.13 -15.55 2.93
N VAL A 52 -11.48 -16.11 3.94
CA VAL A 52 -10.51 -17.23 3.84
C VAL A 52 -11.10 -18.45 3.11
N ASP A 53 -12.42 -18.58 3.15
CA ASP A 53 -13.23 -19.66 2.60
C ASP A 53 -13.63 -19.48 1.11
N ARG A 54 -13.28 -18.35 0.46
CA ARG A 54 -13.66 -18.10 -0.95
C ARG A 54 -12.54 -18.40 -1.94
N ALA A 55 -11.55 -17.51 -2.03
CA ALA A 55 -10.48 -17.62 -3.02
C ALA A 55 -9.23 -16.83 -2.57
N PRO A 56 -8.59 -17.22 -1.45
CA PRO A 56 -7.51 -16.45 -0.83
C PRO A 56 -6.29 -16.24 -1.75
N ASP A 57 -5.95 -17.22 -2.60
CA ASP A 57 -4.85 -17.09 -3.57
C ASP A 57 -5.14 -16.05 -4.65
N ILE A 58 -6.36 -16.05 -5.19
CA ILE A 58 -6.79 -15.08 -6.20
C ILE A 58 -6.84 -13.67 -5.58
N ALA A 59 -7.35 -13.56 -4.34
CA ALA A 59 -7.35 -12.30 -3.61
C ALA A 59 -5.94 -11.74 -3.42
N ARG A 60 -4.96 -12.58 -3.02
CA ARG A 60 -3.55 -12.19 -2.91
C ARG A 60 -2.97 -11.76 -4.25
N GLN A 61 -3.26 -12.50 -5.32
CA GLN A 61 -2.77 -12.16 -6.65
C GLN A 61 -3.31 -10.80 -7.11
N MET A 62 -4.61 -10.53 -6.95
CA MET A 62 -5.20 -9.25 -7.34
C MET A 62 -4.62 -8.09 -6.53
N ARG A 63 -4.45 -8.25 -5.21
CA ARG A 63 -3.82 -7.22 -4.38
C ARG A 63 -2.36 -6.98 -4.78
N ARG A 64 -1.62 -8.04 -5.14
CA ARG A 64 -0.25 -7.91 -5.64
C ARG A 64 -0.21 -7.09 -6.92
N CYS A 65 -1.05 -7.43 -7.91
CA CYS A 65 -1.11 -6.67 -9.17
C CYS A 65 -1.49 -5.19 -8.93
N ALA A 66 -2.39 -4.91 -8.00
CA ALA A 66 -2.76 -3.54 -7.64
C ALA A 66 -1.60 -2.80 -6.93
N ALA A 67 -0.92 -3.45 -5.99
CA ALA A 67 0.24 -2.91 -5.28
C ALA A 67 1.41 -2.60 -6.22
N GLU A 68 1.71 -3.48 -7.17
CA GLU A 68 2.75 -3.30 -8.19
C GLU A 68 2.44 -2.11 -9.13
N GLN A 69 1.17 -1.70 -9.21
CA GLN A 69 0.72 -0.53 -9.97
C GLN A 69 0.61 0.74 -9.09
N GLY A 70 1.08 0.70 -7.85
CA GLY A 70 1.07 1.85 -6.94
C GLY A 70 -0.22 2.05 -6.16
N GLU A 71 -1.07 1.02 -6.01
CA GLU A 71 -2.24 1.11 -5.12
C GLU A 71 -1.82 0.76 -3.67
N GLY A 72 -1.55 1.79 -2.88
CA GLY A 72 -1.01 1.65 -1.52
C GLY A 72 -1.90 0.83 -0.57
N LYS A 73 -3.23 0.97 -0.67
CA LYS A 73 -4.15 0.21 0.19
C LYS A 73 -4.08 -1.29 -0.07
N ALA A 74 -4.00 -1.70 -1.34
CA ALA A 74 -3.84 -3.09 -1.73
C ALA A 74 -2.51 -3.66 -1.24
N ALA A 75 -1.45 -2.85 -1.25
CA ALA A 75 -0.15 -3.21 -0.71
C ALA A 75 -0.22 -3.50 0.81
N VAL A 76 -0.85 -2.63 1.61
CA VAL A 76 -1.10 -2.88 3.04
C VAL A 76 -1.92 -4.14 3.25
N MET A 77 -3.04 -4.27 2.53
CA MET A 77 -3.93 -5.43 2.69
C MET A 77 -3.24 -6.74 2.29
N LEU A 78 -2.32 -6.70 1.33
CA LEU A 78 -1.48 -7.83 0.97
C LEU A 78 -0.47 -8.13 2.08
N GLY A 79 0.20 -7.10 2.61
CA GLY A 79 1.16 -7.20 3.71
C GLY A 79 0.55 -7.86 4.95
N VAL A 80 -0.56 -7.33 5.45
CA VAL A 80 -1.29 -7.87 6.61
C VAL A 80 -1.77 -9.31 6.36
N ASN A 81 -2.29 -9.61 5.16
CA ASN A 81 -2.72 -10.97 4.85
C ASN A 81 -1.56 -11.98 4.85
N LEU A 82 -0.41 -11.58 4.30
CA LEU A 82 0.78 -12.43 4.25
C LEU A 82 1.39 -12.60 5.64
N GLN A 83 1.43 -11.54 6.45
CA GLN A 83 1.90 -11.58 7.84
C GLN A 83 1.06 -12.55 8.68
N GLY A 84 -0.27 -12.43 8.64
CA GLY A 84 -1.17 -13.35 9.36
C GLY A 84 -1.05 -14.81 8.90
N GLY A 85 -0.57 -15.05 7.68
CA GLY A 85 -0.22 -16.38 7.16
C GLY A 85 1.21 -16.83 7.45
N GLY A 86 2.00 -16.07 8.21
CA GLY A 86 3.41 -16.36 8.51
C GLY A 86 4.37 -16.14 7.33
N HIS A 87 3.93 -15.52 6.25
CA HIS A 87 4.73 -15.22 5.05
C HIS A 87 5.49 -13.90 5.20
N TYR A 88 6.22 -13.73 6.29
CA TYR A 88 6.77 -12.43 6.72
C TYR A 88 7.65 -11.74 5.67
N ARG A 89 8.51 -12.47 4.96
CA ARG A 89 9.33 -11.87 3.88
C ARG A 89 8.48 -11.20 2.82
N ARG A 90 7.44 -11.90 2.34
CA ARG A 90 6.52 -11.37 1.32
C ARG A 90 5.63 -10.26 1.89
N ALA A 91 5.35 -10.27 3.19
CA ALA A 91 4.63 -9.19 3.85
C ALA A 91 5.46 -7.91 3.85
N ILE A 92 6.75 -8.00 4.20
CA ILE A 92 7.67 -6.86 4.19
C ILE A 92 7.83 -6.28 2.78
N GLU A 93 7.95 -7.12 1.76
CA GLU A 93 7.94 -6.68 0.34
C GLU A 93 6.66 -5.92 -0.02
N ALA A 94 5.50 -6.40 0.45
CA ALA A 94 4.23 -5.75 0.20
C ALA A 94 4.11 -4.40 0.92
N PHE A 95 4.54 -4.29 2.17
CA PHE A 95 4.59 -3.00 2.86
C PHE A 95 5.60 -2.05 2.17
N GLN A 96 6.72 -2.56 1.64
CA GLN A 96 7.66 -1.75 0.86
C GLN A 96 7.00 -1.10 -0.37
N MET A 97 6.19 -1.88 -1.10
CA MET A 97 5.40 -1.36 -2.22
C MET A 97 4.37 -0.32 -1.75
N GLY A 98 3.78 -0.50 -0.58
CA GLY A 98 2.85 0.46 0.02
C GLY A 98 3.52 1.80 0.33
N ILE A 99 4.72 1.79 0.91
CA ILE A 99 5.51 3.01 1.14
C ILE A 99 5.84 3.69 -0.19
N ALA A 100 6.27 2.94 -1.20
CA ALA A 100 6.54 3.50 -2.52
C ALA A 100 5.31 4.19 -3.14
N ALA A 101 4.12 3.63 -2.88
CA ALA A 101 2.83 4.18 -3.27
C ALA A 101 2.29 5.30 -2.36
N GLY A 102 3.03 5.70 -1.32
CA GLY A 102 2.65 6.79 -0.43
C GLY A 102 1.80 6.40 0.78
N ASP A 103 1.68 5.11 1.10
CA ASP A 103 0.85 4.64 2.20
C ASP A 103 1.62 4.67 3.54
N GLU A 104 1.19 5.57 4.43
CA GLU A 104 1.75 5.78 5.77
C GLU A 104 1.61 4.53 6.66
N SER A 105 0.50 3.79 6.56
CA SER A 105 0.29 2.59 7.38
C SER A 105 1.36 1.54 7.10
N SER A 106 1.78 1.42 5.85
CA SER A 106 2.88 0.53 5.46
C SER A 106 4.21 0.91 6.12
N ALA A 107 4.47 2.21 6.28
CA ALA A 107 5.64 2.70 7.01
C ALA A 107 5.56 2.30 8.49
N SER A 108 4.41 2.50 9.14
CA SER A 108 4.21 2.12 10.55
C SER A 108 4.37 0.60 10.79
N PHE A 109 3.84 -0.26 9.90
CA PHE A 109 4.05 -1.70 10.01
C PHE A 109 5.53 -2.09 9.96
N LEU A 110 6.31 -1.44 9.09
CA LEU A 110 7.74 -1.72 8.95
C LEU A 110 8.56 -1.10 10.08
N GLU A 111 8.25 0.12 10.50
CA GLU A 111 8.84 0.77 11.68
C GLU A 111 8.73 -0.11 12.92
N HIS A 112 7.50 -0.50 13.28
CA HIS A 112 7.27 -1.31 14.47
C HIS A 112 7.81 -2.73 14.30
N GLY A 113 7.71 -3.33 13.10
CA GLY A 113 8.26 -4.65 12.85
C GLY A 113 9.79 -4.73 12.96
N PHE A 114 10.51 -3.67 12.58
CA PHE A 114 11.96 -3.58 12.75
C PHE A 114 12.39 -3.03 14.13
N SER A 115 11.46 -2.49 14.91
CA SER A 115 11.71 -2.13 16.33
C SER A 115 11.97 -3.35 17.22
N GLY A 116 11.69 -4.55 16.72
CA GLY A 116 11.90 -5.84 17.38
C GLY A 116 10.81 -6.17 18.38
N PRO A 117 9.53 -6.23 17.95
CA PRO A 117 8.43 -6.55 18.84
C PRO A 117 8.51 -8.01 19.31
N GLU A 118 7.94 -8.29 20.48
CA GLU A 118 7.83 -9.66 20.95
C GLU A 118 6.93 -10.49 20.01
N PHE A 119 7.10 -11.81 19.99
CA PHE A 119 6.28 -12.68 19.15
C PHE A 119 4.79 -12.68 19.53
N THR A 120 4.47 -12.22 20.74
CA THR A 120 3.11 -12.01 21.27
C THR A 120 2.43 -10.78 20.68
N ASP A 121 3.20 -9.85 20.13
CA ASP A 121 2.67 -8.72 19.36
C ASP A 121 2.39 -9.17 17.92
N GLU A 122 1.28 -9.90 17.76
CA GLU A 122 0.87 -10.44 16.47
C GLU A 122 0.64 -9.35 15.40
N LEU A 123 0.39 -8.10 15.81
CA LEU A 123 0.13 -7.00 14.90
C LEU A 123 1.41 -6.56 14.19
N TYR A 124 2.54 -6.45 14.90
CA TYR A 124 3.79 -5.95 14.32
C TYR A 124 4.87 -7.01 14.17
N TYR A 125 4.66 -8.24 14.63
CA TYR A 125 5.64 -9.31 14.46
C TYR A 125 5.84 -9.67 12.98
N LEU A 126 7.07 -9.46 12.49
CA LEU A 126 7.50 -9.75 11.11
C LEU A 126 8.70 -10.73 11.03
N ALA A 127 8.98 -11.44 12.13
CA ALA A 127 10.13 -12.36 12.25
C ALA A 127 11.46 -11.74 11.77
N GLN A 128 11.67 -10.45 12.03
CA GLN A 128 12.91 -9.74 11.72
C GLN A 128 13.77 -9.57 12.96
N GLN A 129 15.08 -9.40 12.74
CA GLN A 129 15.96 -8.92 13.79
C GLN A 129 15.67 -7.44 14.04
N LYS A 130 15.82 -7.03 15.30
CA LYS A 130 15.72 -5.62 15.68
C LYS A 130 16.76 -4.80 14.91
N ASP A 131 16.29 -3.78 14.19
CA ASP A 131 17.10 -2.86 13.40
C ASP A 131 16.59 -1.43 13.68
N PRO A 132 17.13 -0.77 14.73
CA PRO A 132 16.63 0.54 15.18
C PRO A 132 16.81 1.65 14.14
N GLU A 133 17.90 1.61 13.36
CA GLU A 133 18.14 2.62 12.33
C GLU A 133 17.14 2.45 11.18
N ARG A 134 16.88 1.21 10.74
CA ARG A 134 15.83 0.94 9.75
C ARG A 134 14.45 1.36 10.23
N ALA A 135 14.11 1.06 11.48
CA ALA A 135 12.86 1.49 12.09
C ALA A 135 12.72 3.02 12.06
N ARG A 136 13.77 3.74 12.49
CA ARG A 136 13.83 5.21 12.45
C ARG A 136 13.65 5.77 11.04
N ARG A 137 14.24 5.15 10.01
CA ARG A 137 14.04 5.61 8.63
C ARG A 137 12.59 5.44 8.18
N TYR A 138 11.94 4.32 8.53
CA TYR A 138 10.51 4.15 8.23
C TYR A 138 9.63 5.14 8.99
N GLU A 139 9.92 5.45 10.25
CA GLU A 139 9.24 6.50 11.03
C GLU A 139 9.33 7.85 10.30
N GLN A 140 10.54 8.29 9.93
CA GLN A 140 10.74 9.56 9.22
C GLN A 140 10.01 9.62 7.87
N ILE A 141 9.96 8.51 7.16
CA ILE A 141 9.22 8.41 5.89
C ILE A 141 7.72 8.48 6.15
N GLY A 142 7.23 7.73 7.14
CA GLY A 142 5.83 7.74 7.57
C GLY A 142 5.36 9.14 7.96
N ASP A 143 6.17 9.88 8.72
CA ASP A 143 5.89 11.27 9.10
C ASP A 143 5.66 12.18 7.89
N VAL A 144 6.49 12.04 6.84
CA VAL A 144 6.33 12.81 5.60
C VAL A 144 5.05 12.35 4.87
N LEU A 145 4.83 11.05 4.75
CA LEU A 145 3.64 10.50 4.09
C LEU A 145 2.35 10.97 4.75
N GLY A 146 2.30 10.96 6.08
CA GLY A 146 1.15 11.44 6.86
C GLY A 146 0.96 12.95 6.73
N ARG A 147 2.02 13.74 6.94
CA ARG A 147 1.99 15.21 6.86
C ARG A 147 1.55 15.71 5.49
N TYR A 148 2.00 15.06 4.43
CA TYR A 148 1.70 15.45 3.06
C TYR A 148 0.64 14.56 2.39
N SER A 149 -0.11 13.76 3.13
CA SER A 149 -1.10 12.82 2.58
C SER A 149 -2.09 13.45 1.58
N TYR A 150 -2.44 14.73 1.78
CA TYR A 150 -3.30 15.51 0.87
C TYR A 150 -2.68 15.78 -0.51
N ALA A 151 -1.35 15.73 -0.62
CA ALA A 151 -0.59 15.95 -1.85
C ALA A 151 -0.26 14.63 -2.59
N SER A 152 -0.74 13.48 -2.08
CA SER A 152 -0.49 12.15 -2.65
C SER A 152 1.01 11.86 -2.88
N PRO A 153 1.83 11.86 -1.81
CA PRO A 153 3.26 11.64 -1.90
C PRO A 153 3.60 10.25 -2.40
N THR A 154 4.78 10.09 -3.01
CA THR A 154 5.32 8.80 -3.43
C THR A 154 6.79 8.68 -3.03
N VAL A 155 7.27 7.46 -2.79
CA VAL A 155 8.66 7.20 -2.39
C VAL A 155 9.26 6.12 -3.29
N LEU A 156 9.41 6.42 -4.58
CA LEU A 156 9.84 5.43 -5.58
C LEU A 156 11.28 4.94 -5.31
N GLU A 157 12.08 5.77 -4.66
CA GLU A 157 13.45 5.52 -4.23
C GLU A 157 13.55 4.76 -2.89
N ILE A 158 12.45 4.22 -2.35
CA ILE A 158 12.47 3.61 -1.01
C ILE A 158 13.53 2.51 -0.87
N ASN A 159 13.76 1.70 -1.91
CA ASN A 159 14.79 0.65 -1.87
C ASN A 159 16.22 1.19 -1.94
N ASP A 160 16.41 2.43 -2.40
CA ASP A 160 17.69 3.14 -2.33
C ASP A 160 17.95 3.73 -0.94
N ILE A 161 16.89 3.95 -0.14
CA ILE A 161 16.96 4.51 1.21
C ILE A 161 16.99 3.41 2.28
N VAL A 162 16.12 2.41 2.15
CA VAL A 162 15.88 1.34 3.14
C VAL A 162 15.80 -0.02 2.44
N PRO A 163 16.85 -0.50 1.74
CA PRO A 163 16.82 -1.77 1.04
C PRO A 163 16.54 -2.93 1.99
N LEU A 164 15.62 -3.83 1.64
CA LEU A 164 15.19 -4.91 2.52
C LEU A 164 16.34 -5.84 2.95
N PRO A 165 16.31 -6.42 4.17
CA PRO A 165 17.31 -7.39 4.61
C PRO A 165 17.43 -8.56 3.62
N PRO A 166 18.64 -9.09 3.39
CA PRO A 166 19.85 -8.89 4.19
C PRO A 166 20.72 -7.70 3.77
N ALA A 167 20.27 -6.83 2.86
CA ALA A 167 21.07 -5.70 2.41
C ALA A 167 21.35 -4.71 3.56
N PRO A 168 22.59 -4.19 3.70
CA PRO A 168 22.90 -3.16 4.67
C PRO A 168 22.26 -1.83 4.26
N LEU A 169 22.01 -0.96 5.24
CA LEU A 169 21.49 0.38 4.98
C LEU A 169 22.58 1.25 4.33
N PRO A 170 22.29 1.93 3.22
CA PRO A 170 23.20 2.90 2.62
C PRO A 170 23.21 4.20 3.43
N GLU A 171 24.17 5.07 3.14
CA GLU A 171 24.14 6.46 3.61
C GLU A 171 22.87 7.16 3.10
N TRP A 172 22.21 7.92 3.97
CA TRP A 172 21.00 8.67 3.64
C TRP A 172 21.01 9.99 4.39
N ASP A 173 20.70 11.07 3.68
CA ASP A 173 20.71 12.44 4.19
C ASP A 173 19.40 12.85 4.89
N GLY A 174 18.45 11.92 5.02
CA GLY A 174 17.16 12.14 5.67
C GLY A 174 16.12 12.80 4.77
N LYS A 175 16.36 12.90 3.46
CA LYS A 175 15.47 13.57 2.52
C LYS A 175 14.82 12.62 1.52
N LEU A 176 13.63 13.00 1.06
CA LEU A 176 12.89 12.31 0.01
C LEU A 176 12.87 13.19 -1.24
N LYS A 177 13.11 12.59 -2.41
CA LYS A 177 13.12 13.31 -3.70
C LYS A 177 11.79 14.00 -3.94
N TRP A 178 10.68 13.29 -3.66
CA TRP A 178 9.33 13.83 -3.78
C TRP A 178 9.15 15.09 -2.93
N LEU A 179 9.67 15.11 -1.69
CA LEU A 179 9.52 16.25 -0.80
C LEU A 179 10.33 17.46 -1.29
N GLU A 180 11.57 17.25 -1.73
CA GLU A 180 12.39 18.33 -2.29
C GLU A 180 11.75 18.95 -3.55
N GLU A 181 11.20 18.12 -4.43
CA GLU A 181 10.47 18.57 -5.61
C GLU A 181 9.20 19.35 -5.25
N TRP A 182 8.44 18.86 -4.27
CA TRP A 182 7.22 19.50 -3.79
C TRP A 182 7.49 20.87 -3.17
N GLU A 183 8.49 20.97 -2.28
CA GLU A 183 8.87 22.23 -1.63
C GLU A 183 9.43 23.26 -2.62
N ALA A 184 10.18 22.81 -3.62
CA ALA A 184 10.66 23.67 -4.71
C ALA A 184 9.51 24.26 -5.55
N GLN A 185 8.43 23.48 -5.75
CA GLN A 185 7.25 23.91 -6.48
C GLN A 185 6.31 24.80 -5.65
N TYR A 186 6.21 24.56 -4.34
CA TYR A 186 5.25 25.21 -3.44
C TYR A 186 5.91 25.84 -2.19
N PRO A 187 6.83 26.81 -2.34
CA PRO A 187 7.64 27.34 -1.23
C PRO A 187 6.85 28.06 -0.13
N ALA A 188 5.60 28.48 -0.41
CA ALA A 188 4.73 29.14 0.57
C ALA A 188 3.92 28.16 1.43
N ALA A 189 3.91 26.87 1.11
CA ALA A 189 3.19 25.83 1.85
C ALA A 189 4.07 25.10 2.88
N SER A 190 5.37 25.40 2.91
CA SER A 190 6.40 24.75 3.74
C SER A 190 6.84 25.59 4.94
N ALA A 191 6.21 26.74 5.19
CA ALA A 191 6.49 27.68 6.29
C ALA A 191 5.41 27.63 7.37
#